data_AF-A0A9P4HDK9-F1
#
_entry.id   AF-A0A9P4HDK9-F1
#
_cell.length_a   1.000
_cell.length_b   1.000
_cell.length_c   1.000
_cell.angle_alpha   90.00
_cell.angle_beta   90.00
_cell.angle_gamma   90.00
#
_symmetry.space_group_name_H-M   'P 1'
#
loop_
_entity.id
_entity.type
_entity.pdbx_description
1 polymer ?
#
loop_
_entity_poly.entity_id
_entity_poly.type
_entity_poly.pdbx_seq_one_letter_code
_entity_poly.pdbx_strand_id
1 'polypeptide(L)'
;MRKKPPGKLVSKTAHKVEREYRIVHALQNTDVPVPKVHGLCEDDSVVGSPFYIMEFLDGRIFTEPHFKDVSAAERQEMWHGALRTLAKLHKLNPRHIGLKGYGKPSAFYDRQIKAFTALGEAQSKTKDVETWREVGEVPRMKELVQFFSDETRQPKDRGVPIHGDYKIDNLVYHKTEPRRRNSHPAFASDAQTPGLPSRDEAISWYAAVANWDPAPELAWGTAFAMFRDSIIFQGIASRYVVRQASSEEAKKVGEEMGPASEICWELVRRAKEGSGSRAKL
;
A
#
# COMPACT_ATOMS: atom_id res chain seq x y z
N MET A 1 22.37 6.09 -1.41
CA MET A 1 22.18 6.89 -0.18
C MET A 1 20.72 7.32 -0.09
N ARG A 2 20.08 7.14 1.07
CA ARG A 2 18.72 7.64 1.34
C ARG A 2 18.80 8.72 2.43
N LYS A 3 18.31 9.92 2.12
CA LYS A 3 18.30 11.08 3.03
C LYS A 3 16.91 11.71 3.09
N LYS A 4 16.68 12.54 4.10
CA LYS A 4 15.44 13.32 4.20
C LYS A 4 15.33 14.28 3.00
N PRO A 5 14.15 14.46 2.39
CA PRO A 5 13.94 15.47 1.36
C PRO A 5 14.21 16.88 1.92
N PRO A 6 14.78 17.80 1.13
CA PRO A 6 14.93 19.19 1.55
C PRO A 6 13.56 19.88 1.66
N GLY A 7 13.43 20.83 2.60
CA GLY A 7 12.25 21.69 2.76
C GLY A 7 11.45 21.47 4.04
N LYS A 8 10.39 22.26 4.22
CA LYS A 8 9.50 22.19 5.39
C LYS A 8 8.58 20.98 5.24
N LEU A 9 8.69 20.03 6.16
CA LEU A 9 7.89 18.80 6.13
C LEU A 9 6.39 19.11 6.24
N VAL A 10 5.59 18.43 5.42
CA VAL A 10 4.11 18.49 5.47
C VAL A 10 3.56 17.90 6.78
N SER A 11 4.34 17.05 7.46
CA SER A 11 4.01 16.49 8.78
C SER A 11 5.27 16.14 9.58
N LYS A 12 5.20 16.24 10.92
CA LYS A 12 6.23 15.77 11.87
C LYS A 12 6.51 14.26 11.78
N THR A 13 5.64 13.49 11.13
CA THR A 13 5.79 12.03 10.94
C THR A 13 6.32 11.63 9.57
N ALA A 14 6.36 12.55 8.60
CA ALA A 14 6.81 12.27 7.25
C ALA A 14 8.34 12.14 7.18
N HIS A 15 8.82 11.27 6.28
CA HIS A 15 10.24 11.13 5.90
C HIS A 15 11.21 10.87 7.07
N LYS A 16 10.84 9.97 7.99
CA LYS A 16 11.74 9.50 9.06
C LYS A 16 12.67 8.39 8.54
N VAL A 17 13.79 8.78 7.94
CA VAL A 17 14.81 7.85 7.39
C VAL A 17 15.35 6.86 8.43
N GLU A 18 15.35 7.24 9.70
CA GLU A 18 15.76 6.40 10.83
C GLU A 18 14.80 5.22 11.02
N ARG A 19 13.49 5.47 10.78
CA ARG A 19 12.45 4.44 10.81
C ARG A 19 12.57 3.49 9.63
N GLU A 20 12.84 4.02 8.43
CA GLU A 20 13.11 3.21 7.24
C GLU A 20 14.32 2.30 7.48
N TYR A 21 15.45 2.87 7.90
CA TYR A 21 16.68 2.14 8.24
C TYR A 21 16.40 1.01 9.24
N ARG A 22 15.72 1.31 10.35
CA ARG A 22 15.45 0.31 11.40
C ARG A 22 14.63 -0.88 10.88
N ILE A 23 13.67 -0.65 9.99
CA ILE A 23 12.89 -1.72 9.36
C ILE A 23 13.78 -2.55 8.42
N VAL A 24 14.49 -1.89 7.49
CA VAL A 24 15.32 -2.60 6.49
C VAL A 24 16.43 -3.40 7.18
N HIS A 25 17.11 -2.80 8.16
CA HIS A 25 18.12 -3.45 8.98
C HIS A 25 17.58 -4.70 9.70
N ALA A 26 16.36 -4.64 10.23
CA ALA A 26 15.71 -5.78 10.86
C ALA A 26 15.38 -6.90 9.86
N LEU A 27 14.90 -6.54 8.66
CA LEU A 27 14.49 -7.49 7.63
C LEU A 27 15.67 -8.21 6.97
N GLN A 28 16.87 -7.63 6.95
CA GLN A 28 18.06 -8.23 6.34
C GLN A 28 18.44 -9.61 6.88
N ASN A 29 18.01 -9.93 8.11
CA ASN A 29 18.25 -11.24 8.73
C ASN A 29 17.06 -12.20 8.57
N THR A 30 16.22 -11.96 7.56
CA THR A 30 15.00 -12.74 7.29
C THR A 30 14.96 -13.18 5.82
N ASP A 31 13.98 -14.01 5.47
CA ASP A 31 13.76 -14.45 4.09
C ASP A 31 13.13 -13.39 3.16
N VAL A 32 12.83 -12.19 3.70
CA VAL A 32 12.30 -11.07 2.93
C VAL A 32 13.45 -10.36 2.22
N PRO A 33 13.49 -10.35 0.88
CA PRO A 33 14.55 -9.68 0.15
C PRO A 33 14.48 -8.17 0.38
N VAL A 34 15.58 -7.61 0.90
CA VAL A 34 15.78 -6.17 1.11
C VAL A 34 17.23 -5.81 0.77
N PRO A 35 17.52 -4.57 0.34
CA PRO A 35 18.90 -4.15 0.14
C PRO A 35 19.67 -4.21 1.46
N LYS A 36 20.95 -4.60 1.41
CA LYS A 36 21.81 -4.54 2.59
C LYS A 36 22.04 -3.09 3.01
N VAL A 37 21.65 -2.71 4.22
CA VAL A 37 22.04 -1.42 4.82
C VAL A 37 23.45 -1.54 5.40
N HIS A 38 24.23 -0.49 5.23
CA HIS A 38 25.61 -0.39 5.70
C HIS A 38 25.71 0.43 6.99
N GLY A 39 24.87 1.45 7.16
CA GLY A 39 24.86 2.26 8.38
C GLY A 39 23.93 3.47 8.28
N LEU A 40 23.50 3.96 9.44
CA LEU A 40 22.72 5.18 9.66
C LEU A 40 23.64 6.27 10.25
N CYS A 41 23.54 7.47 9.71
CA CYS A 41 24.17 8.68 10.24
C CYS A 41 23.08 9.66 10.67
N GLU A 42 23.02 9.97 11.96
CA GLU A 42 22.10 10.97 12.54
C GLU A 42 22.77 12.32 12.77
N ASP A 43 24.07 12.43 12.48
CA ASP A 43 24.82 13.69 12.57
C ASP A 43 24.53 14.57 11.34
N ASP A 44 23.72 15.61 11.56
CA ASP A 44 23.35 16.59 10.54
C ASP A 44 24.56 17.39 10.02
N SER A 45 25.69 17.43 10.72
CA SER A 45 26.88 18.16 10.26
C SER A 45 27.54 17.54 9.03
N VAL A 46 27.30 16.25 8.76
CA VAL A 46 27.97 15.52 7.66
C VAL A 46 27.39 15.90 6.29
N VAL A 47 26.06 15.93 6.15
CA VAL A 47 25.38 16.24 4.86
C VAL A 47 24.13 17.13 5.01
N GLY A 48 23.95 17.76 6.17
CA GLY A 48 22.84 18.68 6.46
C GLY A 48 21.53 18.00 6.88
N SER A 49 21.50 16.68 7.02
CA SER A 49 20.33 15.91 7.49
C SER A 49 20.70 14.45 7.78
N PRO A 50 19.89 13.69 8.54
CA PRO A 50 20.14 12.27 8.75
C PRO A 50 19.99 11.49 7.45
N PHE A 51 20.81 10.45 7.29
CA PHE A 51 20.81 9.59 6.10
C PHE A 51 21.29 8.19 6.44
N TYR A 52 20.96 7.22 5.60
CA TYR A 52 21.58 5.90 5.64
C TYR A 52 22.11 5.46 4.28
N ILE A 53 23.12 4.59 4.32
CA ILE A 53 23.72 3.97 3.15
C ILE A 53 23.19 2.54 3.04
N MET A 54 22.83 2.16 1.83
CA MET A 54 22.39 0.82 1.47
C MET A 54 22.99 0.42 0.14
N GLU A 55 23.02 -0.88 -0.08
CA GLU A 55 23.39 -1.54 -1.33
C GLU A 55 22.66 -0.91 -2.52
N PHE A 56 23.40 -0.71 -3.60
CA PHE A 56 22.81 -0.35 -4.88
C PHE A 56 22.31 -1.62 -5.56
N LEU A 57 20.99 -1.78 -5.65
CA LEU A 57 20.39 -2.89 -6.37
C LEU A 57 20.33 -2.56 -7.85
N ASP A 58 21.25 -3.14 -8.59
CA ASP A 58 21.34 -2.99 -10.03
C ASP A 58 20.34 -3.95 -10.72
N GLY A 59 19.09 -3.50 -10.86
CA GLY A 59 17.96 -4.30 -11.32
C GLY A 59 16.98 -3.55 -12.23
N ARG A 60 15.86 -4.20 -12.57
CA ARG A 60 14.77 -3.65 -13.37
C ARG A 60 13.66 -3.10 -12.47
N ILE A 61 13.12 -1.95 -12.83
CA ILE A 61 11.91 -1.35 -12.23
C ILE A 61 10.81 -1.40 -13.29
N PHE A 62 9.62 -1.85 -12.88
CA PHE A 62 8.44 -1.86 -13.73
C PHE A 62 7.39 -0.97 -13.10
N THR A 63 6.87 -0.01 -13.84
CA THR A 63 5.81 0.88 -13.35
C THR A 63 4.44 0.22 -13.41
N GLU A 64 4.20 -0.55 -14.47
CA GLU A 64 2.89 -1.12 -14.74
C GLU A 64 2.74 -2.56 -14.22
N PRO A 65 1.63 -2.89 -13.54
CA PRO A 65 1.39 -4.23 -12.99
C PRO A 65 1.22 -5.33 -14.06
N HIS A 66 0.99 -4.94 -15.30
CA HIS A 66 0.89 -5.88 -16.42
C HIS A 66 2.26 -6.25 -17.02
N PHE A 67 3.37 -5.73 -16.50
CA PHE A 67 4.74 -6.01 -16.97
C PHE A 67 4.84 -5.96 -18.50
N LYS A 68 4.89 -4.73 -19.04
CA LYS A 68 5.06 -4.54 -20.48
C LYS A 68 6.37 -5.20 -20.94
N ASP A 69 6.35 -5.74 -22.16
CA ASP A 69 7.54 -6.26 -22.85
C ASP A 69 8.22 -7.47 -22.16
N VAL A 70 7.49 -8.22 -21.33
CA VAL A 70 7.91 -9.54 -20.82
C VAL A 70 6.98 -10.64 -21.31
N SER A 71 7.49 -11.87 -21.39
CA SER A 71 6.67 -13.03 -21.79
C SER A 71 5.66 -13.41 -20.71
N ALA A 72 4.61 -14.14 -21.09
CA ALA A 72 3.56 -14.57 -20.16
C ALA A 72 4.09 -15.38 -18.96
N ALA A 73 5.01 -16.31 -19.22
CA ALA A 73 5.63 -17.13 -18.17
C ALA A 73 6.44 -16.27 -17.20
N GLU A 74 7.17 -15.27 -17.70
CA GLU A 74 7.95 -14.36 -16.85
C GLU A 74 7.03 -13.46 -16.03
N ARG A 75 5.96 -12.94 -16.64
CA ARG A 75 4.93 -12.15 -15.96
C ARG A 75 4.32 -12.90 -14.77
N GLN A 76 3.98 -14.17 -14.99
CA GLN A 76 3.40 -15.02 -13.94
C GLN A 76 4.38 -15.21 -12.78
N GLU A 77 5.65 -15.51 -13.09
CA GLU A 77 6.67 -15.70 -12.07
C GLU A 77 6.97 -14.39 -11.32
N MET A 78 6.96 -13.24 -12.00
CA MET A 78 7.17 -11.94 -11.37
C MET A 78 6.04 -11.61 -10.38
N TRP A 79 4.78 -11.89 -10.73
CA TRP A 79 3.64 -11.76 -9.83
C TRP A 79 3.72 -12.74 -8.65
N HIS A 80 4.05 -13.99 -8.93
CA HIS A 80 4.22 -15.02 -7.92
C HIS A 80 5.32 -14.66 -6.91
N GLY A 81 6.47 -14.17 -7.40
CA GLY A 81 7.57 -13.66 -6.58
C GLY A 81 7.18 -12.45 -5.72
N ALA A 82 6.39 -11.52 -6.27
CA ALA A 82 5.86 -10.38 -5.53
C ALA A 82 4.91 -10.83 -4.40
N LEU A 83 3.99 -11.75 -4.67
CA LEU A 83 3.06 -12.25 -3.66
C LEU A 83 3.75 -13.11 -2.60
N ARG A 84 4.72 -13.95 -3.00
CA ARG A 84 5.56 -14.73 -2.09
C ARG A 84 6.34 -13.82 -1.14
N THR A 85 6.90 -12.72 -1.65
CA THR A 85 7.64 -11.73 -0.83
C THR A 85 6.73 -11.03 0.17
N LEU A 86 5.55 -10.60 -0.26
CA LEU A 86 4.54 -10.01 0.62
C LEU A 86 4.10 -10.99 1.72
N ALA A 87 3.83 -12.23 1.34
CA ALA A 87 3.45 -13.28 2.28
C ALA A 87 4.57 -13.55 3.30
N LYS A 88 5.84 -13.64 2.87
CA LYS A 88 6.98 -13.76 3.79
C LYS A 88 7.04 -12.61 4.79
N LEU A 89 6.84 -11.37 4.35
CA LEU A 89 6.80 -10.20 5.23
C LEU A 89 5.68 -10.33 6.28
N HIS A 90 4.49 -10.74 5.85
CA HIS A 90 3.32 -10.91 6.72
C HIS A 90 3.39 -12.13 7.65
N LYS A 91 4.36 -13.03 7.49
CA LYS A 91 4.63 -14.10 8.47
C LYS A 91 5.50 -13.66 9.63
N LEU A 92 6.22 -12.56 9.49
CA LEU A 92 7.21 -12.16 10.49
C LEU A 92 6.52 -11.69 11.78
N ASN A 93 7.08 -12.12 12.91
CA ASN A 93 6.73 -11.55 14.20
C ASN A 93 7.69 -10.39 14.52
N PRO A 94 7.20 -9.13 14.63
CA PRO A 94 8.06 -7.97 14.90
C PRO A 94 8.95 -8.14 16.14
N ARG A 95 8.49 -8.89 17.16
CA ARG A 95 9.26 -9.11 18.39
C ARG A 95 10.52 -9.95 18.15
N HIS A 96 10.50 -10.88 17.19
CA HIS A 96 11.60 -11.81 16.92
C HIS A 96 12.65 -11.25 15.96
N ILE A 97 12.34 -10.15 15.26
CA ILE A 97 13.24 -9.51 14.29
C ILE A 97 13.80 -8.16 14.79
N GLY A 98 13.78 -7.90 16.10
CA GLY A 98 14.30 -6.64 16.67
C GLY A 98 13.37 -5.42 16.54
N LEU A 99 12.11 -5.63 16.15
CA LEU A 99 11.07 -4.59 16.04
C LEU A 99 10.08 -4.62 17.22
N LYS A 100 10.47 -5.18 18.37
CA LYS A 100 9.68 -5.09 19.60
C LYS A 100 9.42 -3.62 19.96
N GLY A 101 8.15 -3.27 20.17
CA GLY A 101 7.73 -1.91 20.52
C GLY A 101 7.78 -0.90 19.38
N TYR A 102 8.10 -1.31 18.15
CA TYR A 102 8.17 -0.39 17.00
C TYR A 102 6.81 0.20 16.61
N GLY A 103 5.74 -0.58 16.77
CA GLY A 103 4.37 -0.17 16.46
C GLY A 103 3.34 -0.80 17.41
N LYS A 104 2.09 -0.36 17.31
CA LYS A 104 0.97 -0.91 18.08
C LYS A 104 0.32 -2.07 17.31
N PRO A 105 0.31 -3.30 17.85
CA PRO A 105 -0.12 -4.49 17.10
C PRO A 105 -1.64 -4.70 17.03
N SER A 106 -2.43 -4.01 17.84
CA SER A 106 -3.90 -4.12 17.94
C SER A 106 -4.58 -2.79 17.59
N ALA A 107 -5.90 -2.76 17.42
CA ALA A 107 -6.71 -1.61 17.00
C ALA A 107 -6.13 -0.89 15.77
N PHE A 108 -5.67 -1.63 14.75
CA PHE A 108 -5.14 -1.01 13.54
C PHE A 108 -6.23 -0.21 12.82
N TYR A 109 -7.37 -0.84 12.54
CA TYR A 109 -8.45 -0.21 11.78
C TYR A 109 -9.05 0.98 12.51
N ASP A 110 -9.36 0.88 13.81
CA ASP A 110 -9.88 2.04 14.57
C ASP A 110 -8.96 3.25 14.53
N ARG A 111 -7.63 3.01 14.66
CA ARG A 111 -6.65 4.10 14.53
C ARG A 111 -6.62 4.68 13.14
N GLN A 112 -6.66 3.84 12.11
CA GLN A 112 -6.66 4.28 10.72
C GLN A 112 -7.93 5.07 10.40
N ILE A 113 -9.10 4.58 10.81
CA ILE A 113 -10.39 5.26 10.65
C ILE A 113 -10.33 6.62 11.34
N LYS A 114 -9.94 6.68 12.62
CA LYS A 114 -9.79 7.94 13.35
C LYS A 114 -8.84 8.92 12.65
N ALA A 115 -7.70 8.43 12.17
CA ALA A 115 -6.72 9.26 11.48
C ALA A 115 -7.25 9.78 10.14
N PHE A 116 -7.92 8.93 9.35
CA PHE A 116 -8.48 9.30 8.06
C PHE A 116 -9.70 10.22 8.19
N THR A 117 -10.56 10.02 9.19
CA THR A 117 -11.66 10.95 9.50
C THR A 117 -11.13 12.34 9.84
N ALA A 118 -10.18 12.45 10.77
CA ALA A 118 -9.60 13.73 11.14
C ALA A 118 -8.85 14.39 9.97
N LEU A 119 -8.17 13.59 9.15
CA LEU A 119 -7.47 14.10 7.97
C LEU A 119 -8.43 14.62 6.91
N GLY A 120 -9.51 13.87 6.62
CA GLY A 120 -10.49 14.27 5.62
C GLY A 120 -11.29 15.52 6.02
N GLU A 121 -11.61 15.66 7.31
CA GLU A 121 -12.22 16.88 7.86
C GLU A 121 -11.30 18.11 7.79
N ALA A 122 -9.99 17.91 7.99
CA ALA A 122 -9.02 18.99 7.89
C ALA A 122 -8.81 19.40 6.42
N GLN A 123 -8.73 18.41 5.52
CA GLN A 123 -8.51 18.64 4.09
C GLN A 123 -9.73 19.27 3.41
N SER A 124 -10.95 18.88 3.79
CA SER A 124 -12.18 19.44 3.20
C SER A 124 -12.27 20.95 3.34
N LYS A 125 -11.78 21.50 4.46
CA LYS A 125 -11.76 22.93 4.79
C LYS A 125 -10.63 23.70 4.12
N THR A 126 -9.74 23.03 3.37
CA THR A 126 -8.68 23.72 2.63
C THR A 126 -9.32 24.55 1.53
N LYS A 127 -8.95 25.83 1.44
CA LYS A 127 -9.47 26.75 0.43
C LYS A 127 -8.45 26.97 -0.69
N ASP A 128 -8.95 26.98 -1.91
CA ASP A 128 -8.18 27.42 -3.05
C ASP A 128 -7.78 28.89 -2.90
N VAL A 129 -6.49 29.16 -3.14
CA VAL A 129 -5.89 30.47 -2.88
C VAL A 129 -6.40 31.57 -3.82
N GLU A 130 -7.03 31.20 -4.94
CA GLU A 130 -7.58 32.15 -5.92
C GLU A 130 -9.10 32.24 -5.82
N THR A 131 -9.79 31.10 -5.80
CA THR A 131 -11.26 31.05 -5.85
C THR A 131 -11.92 31.08 -4.47
N TRP A 132 -11.15 30.88 -3.40
CA TRP A 132 -11.61 30.77 -2.02
C TRP A 132 -12.63 29.64 -1.76
N ARG A 133 -12.82 28.75 -2.74
CA ARG A 133 -13.67 27.57 -2.62
C ARG A 133 -12.96 26.50 -1.83
N GLU A 134 -13.71 25.83 -0.96
CA GLU A 134 -13.23 24.67 -0.21
C GLU A 134 -13.08 23.46 -1.13
N VAL A 135 -12.11 22.59 -0.84
CA VAL A 135 -11.94 21.29 -1.52
C VAL A 135 -13.21 20.45 -1.42
N GLY A 136 -13.91 20.56 -0.28
CA GLY A 136 -15.14 19.84 -0.01
C GLY A 136 -14.92 18.48 0.66
N GLU A 137 -16.00 17.93 1.18
CA GLU A 137 -16.00 16.63 1.85
C GLU A 137 -15.90 15.48 0.84
N VAL A 138 -15.26 14.39 1.25
CA VAL A 138 -15.33 13.12 0.53
C VAL A 138 -16.81 12.66 0.49
N PRO A 139 -17.38 12.31 -0.68
CA PRO A 139 -18.75 11.82 -0.74
C PRO A 139 -18.97 10.62 0.19
N ARG A 140 -20.15 10.49 0.81
CA ARG A 140 -20.50 9.36 1.70
C ARG A 140 -19.60 9.19 2.94
N MET A 141 -18.83 10.20 3.33
CA MET A 141 -17.86 10.09 4.42
C MET A 141 -18.49 9.56 5.72
N LYS A 142 -19.68 10.05 6.08
CA LYS A 142 -20.37 9.65 7.32
C LYS A 142 -20.79 8.18 7.27
N GLU A 143 -21.36 7.75 6.15
CA GLU A 143 -21.82 6.37 5.95
C GLU A 143 -20.64 5.37 5.90
N LEU A 144 -19.53 5.76 5.27
CA LEU A 144 -18.31 4.96 5.21
C LEU A 144 -17.66 4.83 6.59
N VAL A 145 -17.48 5.94 7.31
CA VAL A 145 -16.94 5.92 8.68
C VAL A 145 -17.81 5.08 9.60
N GLN A 146 -19.14 5.23 9.52
CA GLN A 146 -20.07 4.41 10.30
C GLN A 146 -19.90 2.91 10.00
N PHE A 147 -19.78 2.53 8.72
CA PHE A 147 -19.61 1.13 8.34
C PHE A 147 -18.28 0.55 8.83
N PHE A 148 -17.16 1.26 8.64
CA PHE A 148 -15.84 0.75 9.02
C PHE A 148 -15.61 0.77 10.54
N SER A 149 -16.30 1.65 11.28
CA SER A 149 -16.23 1.72 12.75
C SER A 149 -17.03 0.62 13.46
N ASP A 150 -17.81 -0.18 12.73
CA ASP A 150 -18.48 -1.35 13.28
C ASP A 150 -17.46 -2.47 13.52
N GLU A 151 -16.95 -2.58 14.75
CA GLU A 151 -15.95 -3.57 15.16
C GLU A 151 -16.38 -5.01 14.84
N THR A 152 -17.68 -5.31 14.79
CA THR A 152 -18.18 -6.66 14.46
C THR A 152 -17.89 -7.07 13.01
N ARG A 153 -17.60 -6.09 12.15
CA ARG A 153 -17.28 -6.29 10.73
C ARG A 153 -15.80 -6.17 10.42
N GLN A 154 -14.98 -5.69 11.36
CA GLN A 154 -13.57 -5.46 11.12
C GLN A 154 -12.80 -6.79 11.03
N PRO A 155 -11.82 -6.90 10.12
CA PRO A 155 -10.87 -8.00 10.12
C PRO A 155 -10.06 -8.06 11.42
N LYS A 156 -9.61 -9.25 11.81
CA LYS A 156 -8.79 -9.40 13.01
C LYS A 156 -7.39 -8.85 12.79
N ASP A 157 -6.89 -8.14 13.78
CA ASP A 157 -5.50 -7.70 13.80
C ASP A 157 -4.54 -8.87 13.95
N ARG A 158 -3.57 -8.94 13.03
CA ARG A 158 -2.48 -9.93 13.06
C ARG A 158 -1.19 -9.37 13.66
N GLY A 159 -1.05 -8.04 13.76
CA GLY A 159 0.13 -7.40 14.35
C GLY A 159 1.44 -7.64 13.60
N VAL A 160 1.37 -7.82 12.29
CA VAL A 160 2.51 -8.15 11.41
C VAL A 160 3.11 -6.88 10.78
N PRO A 161 4.38 -6.90 10.33
CA PRO A 161 4.93 -5.81 9.53
C PRO A 161 4.11 -5.59 8.26
N ILE A 162 3.83 -4.33 7.93
CA ILE A 162 3.19 -3.93 6.68
C ILE A 162 4.11 -2.99 5.92
N HIS A 163 4.29 -3.19 4.62
CA HIS A 163 5.09 -2.29 3.79
C HIS A 163 4.44 -0.90 3.69
N GLY A 164 3.10 -0.84 3.67
CA GLY A 164 2.32 0.40 3.62
C GLY A 164 2.05 0.93 2.21
N ASP A 165 2.93 0.61 1.25
CA ASP A 165 2.78 0.96 -0.17
C ASP A 165 3.32 -0.17 -1.07
N TYR A 166 2.82 -1.41 -0.88
CA TYR A 166 3.33 -2.57 -1.60
C TYR A 166 2.69 -2.66 -3.00
N LYS A 167 3.46 -2.30 -4.02
CA LYS A 167 3.05 -2.30 -5.43
C LYS A 167 4.27 -2.56 -6.33
N ILE A 168 4.01 -2.93 -7.57
CA ILE A 168 5.02 -3.44 -8.52
C ILE A 168 6.17 -2.46 -8.76
N ASP A 169 5.87 -1.17 -8.84
CA ASP A 169 6.83 -0.07 -9.01
C ASP A 169 7.72 0.19 -7.80
N ASN A 170 7.36 -0.34 -6.63
CA ASN A 170 8.18 -0.31 -5.42
C ASN A 170 9.04 -1.58 -5.24
N LEU A 171 9.12 -2.45 -6.26
CA LEU A 171 9.93 -3.66 -6.25
C LEU A 171 11.09 -3.57 -7.25
N VAL A 172 12.25 -4.11 -6.84
CA VAL A 172 13.41 -4.26 -7.73
C VAL A 172 13.49 -5.71 -8.21
N TYR A 173 13.45 -5.90 -9.52
CA TYR A 173 13.54 -7.21 -10.16
C TYR A 173 14.97 -7.47 -10.66
N HIS A 174 15.41 -8.73 -10.67
CA HIS A 174 16.74 -9.08 -11.19
C HIS A 174 16.85 -8.71 -12.69
N LYS A 175 18.05 -8.32 -13.13
CA LYS A 175 18.31 -7.81 -14.50
C LYS A 175 17.88 -8.75 -15.62
N THR A 176 18.18 -10.03 -15.46
CA THR A 176 18.13 -11.03 -16.54
C THR A 176 17.33 -12.26 -16.18
N GLU A 177 16.88 -12.41 -14.93
CA GLU A 177 16.23 -13.63 -14.46
C GLU A 177 14.88 -13.30 -13.82
N PRO A 178 13.80 -13.92 -14.30
CA PRO A 178 12.59 -14.17 -13.51
C PRO A 178 12.80 -15.57 -12.89
N ARG A 179 13.51 -15.67 -11.76
CA ARG A 179 14.02 -16.98 -11.29
C ARG A 179 12.88 -17.99 -11.00
N ARG A 180 13.06 -19.30 -11.29
CA ARG A 180 12.54 -20.14 -12.41
C ARG A 180 12.52 -21.66 -12.03
N ARG A 181 11.56 -22.50 -12.52
CA ARG A 181 11.76 -23.88 -13.12
C ARG A 181 10.45 -24.57 -13.65
N ASN A 182 10.48 -25.02 -14.92
CA ASN A 182 9.62 -25.96 -15.70
C ASN A 182 8.25 -25.50 -16.29
N SER A 183 7.84 -26.16 -17.40
CA SER A 183 7.24 -25.63 -18.66
C SER A 183 5.88 -26.21 -19.08
N HIS A 184 5.08 -25.51 -19.90
CA HIS A 184 4.24 -26.13 -20.96
C HIS A 184 3.87 -25.14 -22.10
N PRO A 185 3.97 -25.55 -23.39
CA PRO A 185 3.54 -24.77 -24.55
C PRO A 185 2.15 -25.22 -25.01
N ALA A 186 1.08 -24.69 -24.43
CA ALA A 186 -0.23 -24.79 -25.06
C ALA A 186 -1.21 -23.75 -24.53
N PHE A 187 -1.96 -23.20 -25.49
CA PHE A 187 -3.25 -22.51 -25.34
C PHE A 187 -3.21 -20.98 -25.22
N ALA A 188 -3.71 -20.37 -26.30
CA ALA A 188 -4.18 -19.01 -26.40
C ALA A 188 -5.72 -19.02 -26.35
N SER A 189 -6.33 -18.03 -25.68
CA SER A 189 -7.37 -17.14 -26.24
C SER A 189 -7.81 -16.06 -25.24
N ASP A 190 -8.11 -14.88 -25.78
CA ASP A 190 -8.39 -13.57 -25.16
C ASP A 190 -9.50 -13.60 -24.08
N ALA A 191 -9.42 -12.95 -22.91
CA ALA A 191 -9.18 -11.52 -22.65
C ALA A 191 -8.59 -11.28 -21.23
N GLN A 192 -7.39 -11.79 -20.98
CA GLN A 192 -6.54 -11.42 -19.84
C GLN A 192 -5.11 -11.35 -20.38
N THR A 193 -4.36 -10.31 -20.03
CA THR A 193 -2.95 -10.18 -20.42
C THR A 193 -2.20 -11.47 -20.01
N PRO A 194 -1.74 -12.30 -20.96
CA PRO A 194 -1.36 -13.69 -20.65
C PRO A 194 -0.34 -13.79 -19.53
N GLY A 195 -0.55 -14.67 -18.54
CA GLY A 195 0.34 -14.80 -17.39
C GLY A 195 0.15 -13.74 -16.29
N LEU A 196 -0.84 -12.85 -16.39
CA LEU A 196 -1.38 -12.19 -15.20
C LEU A 196 -2.17 -13.23 -14.38
N PRO A 197 -1.96 -13.31 -13.06
CA PRO A 197 -2.80 -14.16 -12.22
C PRO A 197 -4.21 -13.59 -12.14
N SER A 198 -5.18 -14.49 -12.12
CA SER A 198 -6.51 -14.19 -11.60
C SER A 198 -6.43 -13.81 -10.11
N ARG A 199 -7.49 -13.18 -9.60
CA ARG A 199 -7.60 -12.83 -8.18
C ARG A 199 -7.48 -14.07 -7.27
N ASP A 200 -8.10 -15.17 -7.66
CA ASP A 200 -8.12 -16.41 -6.86
C ASP A 200 -6.76 -17.10 -6.86
N GLU A 201 -6.04 -17.10 -7.98
CA GLU A 201 -4.65 -17.56 -8.03
C GLU A 201 -3.75 -16.72 -7.14
N ALA A 202 -3.87 -15.38 -7.20
CA ALA A 202 -3.09 -14.48 -6.36
C ALA A 202 -3.32 -14.73 -4.86
N ILE A 203 -4.58 -14.94 -4.47
CA ILE A 203 -4.97 -15.31 -3.10
C ILE A 203 -4.36 -16.64 -2.70
N SER A 204 -4.50 -17.66 -3.55
CA SER A 204 -4.00 -19.01 -3.31
C SER A 204 -2.48 -19.01 -3.11
N TRP A 205 -1.73 -18.34 -3.99
CA TRP A 205 -0.28 -18.22 -3.90
C TRP A 205 0.17 -17.50 -2.63
N TYR A 206 -0.53 -16.43 -2.25
CA TYR A 206 -0.26 -15.72 -1.01
C TYR A 206 -0.54 -16.62 0.21
N ALA A 207 -1.71 -17.26 0.26
CA ALA A 207 -2.15 -18.08 1.39
C ALA A 207 -1.23 -19.28 1.64
N ALA A 208 -0.76 -19.93 0.56
CA ALA A 208 0.19 -21.04 0.61
C ALA A 208 1.50 -20.68 1.33
N VAL A 209 1.91 -19.42 1.27
CA VAL A 209 3.11 -18.93 1.97
C VAL A 209 2.74 -18.34 3.32
N ALA A 210 1.70 -17.52 3.41
CA ALA A 210 1.36 -16.75 4.61
C ALA A 210 0.86 -17.60 5.79
N ASN A 211 0.47 -18.86 5.56
CA ASN A 211 -0.15 -19.76 6.54
C ASN A 211 -1.51 -19.28 7.07
N TRP A 212 -2.25 -18.50 6.27
CA TRP A 212 -3.64 -18.14 6.54
C TRP A 212 -4.35 -17.73 5.24
N ASP A 213 -5.67 -17.87 5.20
CA ASP A 213 -6.50 -17.50 4.05
C ASP A 213 -7.05 -16.07 4.19
N PRO A 214 -6.65 -15.12 3.30
CA PRO A 214 -7.19 -13.77 3.30
C PRO A 214 -8.54 -13.62 2.62
N ALA A 215 -9.00 -14.61 1.84
CA ALA A 215 -10.20 -14.49 1.01
C ALA A 215 -11.44 -13.97 1.78
N PRO A 216 -11.74 -14.43 3.02
CA PRO A 216 -12.92 -13.98 3.74
C PRO A 216 -12.91 -12.48 4.08
N GLU A 217 -11.72 -11.88 4.22
CA GLU A 217 -11.53 -10.50 4.67
C GLU A 217 -11.26 -9.54 3.49
N LEU A 218 -10.95 -10.07 2.30
CA LEU A 218 -10.50 -9.24 1.17
C LEU A 218 -11.57 -8.31 0.63
N ALA A 219 -12.86 -8.68 0.65
CA ALA A 219 -13.92 -7.76 0.22
C ALA A 219 -13.96 -6.49 1.10
N TRP A 220 -13.90 -6.68 2.42
CA TRP A 220 -13.81 -5.58 3.38
C TRP A 220 -12.50 -4.81 3.20
N GLY A 221 -11.37 -5.52 3.06
CA GLY A 221 -10.04 -4.92 2.88
C GLY A 221 -9.93 -4.08 1.61
N THR A 222 -10.51 -4.53 0.49
CA THR A 222 -10.57 -3.77 -0.76
C THR A 222 -11.41 -2.50 -0.60
N ALA A 223 -12.58 -2.59 0.05
CA ALA A 223 -13.39 -1.41 0.34
C ALA A 223 -12.63 -0.41 1.23
N PHE A 224 -11.96 -0.90 2.27
CA PHE A 224 -11.18 -0.06 3.19
C PHE A 224 -9.98 0.60 2.50
N ALA A 225 -9.31 -0.10 1.59
CA ALA A 225 -8.25 0.47 0.76
C ALA A 225 -8.79 1.63 -0.09
N MET A 226 -9.96 1.46 -0.72
CA MET A 226 -10.58 2.51 -1.52
C MET A 226 -11.04 3.71 -0.66
N PHE A 227 -11.50 3.49 0.57
CA PHE A 227 -11.76 4.56 1.54
C PHE A 227 -10.48 5.34 1.89
N ARG A 228 -9.37 4.63 2.10
CA ARG A 228 -8.07 5.28 2.30
C ARG A 228 -7.66 6.10 1.07
N ASP A 229 -7.86 5.56 -0.13
CA ASP A 229 -7.44 6.21 -1.37
C ASP A 229 -8.24 7.49 -1.64
N SER A 230 -9.55 7.51 -1.36
CA SER A 230 -10.35 8.75 -1.47
C SER A 230 -9.82 9.88 -0.58
N ILE A 231 -9.35 9.56 0.63
CA ILE A 231 -8.72 10.53 1.55
C ILE A 231 -7.33 10.96 1.06
N ILE A 232 -6.57 10.05 0.43
CA ILE A 232 -5.29 10.40 -0.20
C ILE A 232 -5.50 11.37 -1.37
N PHE A 233 -6.49 11.10 -2.23
CA PHE A 233 -6.84 11.95 -3.36
C PHE A 233 -7.34 13.33 -2.89
N GLN A 234 -8.17 13.38 -1.85
CA GLN A 234 -8.56 14.65 -1.21
C GLN A 234 -7.32 15.42 -0.72
N GLY A 235 -6.33 14.74 -0.14
CA GLY A 235 -5.08 15.36 0.26
C GLY A 235 -4.23 15.90 -0.89
N ILE A 236 -4.31 15.27 -2.07
CA ILE A 236 -3.68 15.78 -3.29
C ILE A 236 -4.43 17.02 -3.78
N ALA A 237 -5.76 16.99 -3.83
CA ALA A 237 -6.60 18.14 -4.15
C ALA A 237 -6.30 19.33 -3.20
N SER A 238 -6.23 19.08 -1.89
CA SER A 238 -5.86 20.07 -0.87
C SER A 238 -4.49 20.71 -1.16
N ARG A 239 -3.46 19.92 -1.48
CA ARG A 239 -2.14 20.47 -1.86
C ARG A 239 -2.17 21.23 -3.18
N TYR A 240 -3.00 20.81 -4.13
CA TYR A 240 -3.14 21.45 -5.43
C TYR A 240 -3.74 22.86 -5.32
N VAL A 241 -4.81 22.99 -4.54
CA VAL A 241 -5.51 24.28 -4.37
C VAL A 241 -4.68 25.32 -3.60
N VAL A 242 -3.70 24.89 -2.80
CA VAL A 242 -2.72 25.78 -2.14
C VAL A 242 -1.38 25.88 -2.87
N ARG A 243 -1.30 25.39 -4.11
CA ARG A 243 -0.10 25.46 -4.98
C ARG A 243 1.14 24.77 -4.41
N GLN A 244 0.97 23.82 -3.49
CA GLN A 244 2.05 22.93 -3.00
C GLN A 244 2.30 21.75 -3.96
N ALA A 245 1.30 21.38 -4.76
CA ALA A 245 1.45 20.51 -5.92
C ALA A 245 0.85 21.25 -7.13
N SER A 246 1.60 21.38 -8.22
CA SER A 246 1.21 22.25 -9.34
C SER A 246 1.16 21.53 -10.69
N SER A 247 1.38 20.22 -10.73
CA SER A 247 1.30 19.47 -11.98
C SER A 247 -0.15 19.22 -12.38
N GLU A 248 -0.41 19.19 -13.69
CA GLU A 248 -1.70 18.78 -14.25
C GLU A 248 -2.10 17.37 -13.78
N GLU A 249 -1.10 16.49 -13.61
CA GLU A 249 -1.32 15.16 -13.05
C GLU A 249 -1.86 15.21 -11.61
N ALA A 250 -1.30 16.07 -10.75
CA ALA A 250 -1.78 16.22 -9.38
C ALA A 250 -3.23 16.71 -9.34
N LYS A 251 -3.63 17.58 -10.28
CA LYS A 251 -5.02 18.01 -10.43
C LYS A 251 -5.94 16.82 -10.72
N LYS A 252 -5.62 16.03 -11.75
CA LYS A 252 -6.40 14.86 -12.16
C LYS A 252 -6.52 13.84 -11.03
N VAL A 253 -5.42 13.52 -10.35
CA VAL A 253 -5.48 12.60 -9.20
C VAL A 253 -6.31 13.16 -8.05
N GLY A 254 -6.33 14.48 -7.84
CA GLY A 254 -7.21 15.11 -6.86
C GLY A 254 -8.70 14.96 -7.20
N GLU A 255 -9.05 15.03 -8.50
CA GLU A 255 -10.43 14.87 -9.00
C GLU A 255 -10.97 13.44 -8.78
N GLU A 256 -10.10 12.43 -8.65
CA GLU A 256 -10.46 11.04 -8.36
C GLU A 256 -11.01 10.80 -6.94
N MET A 257 -10.95 11.79 -6.04
CA MET A 257 -11.51 11.70 -4.69
C MET A 257 -12.98 11.23 -4.70
N GLY A 258 -13.81 11.85 -5.53
CA GLY A 258 -15.24 11.54 -5.62
C GLY A 258 -15.50 10.12 -6.17
N PRO A 259 -14.99 9.80 -7.38
CA PRO A 259 -15.08 8.47 -7.96
C PRO A 259 -14.60 7.35 -7.03
N ALA A 260 -13.46 7.53 -6.36
CA ALA A 260 -12.93 6.56 -5.40
C ALA A 260 -13.91 6.31 -4.26
N SER A 261 -14.52 7.35 -3.70
CA SER A 261 -15.48 7.19 -2.61
C SER A 261 -16.75 6.45 -3.04
N GLU A 262 -17.26 6.72 -4.24
CA GLU A 262 -18.44 6.01 -4.76
C GLU A 262 -18.14 4.53 -5.05
N ILE A 263 -16.95 4.22 -5.59
CA ILE A 263 -16.48 2.83 -5.73
C ILE A 263 -16.39 2.15 -4.37
N CYS A 264 -15.83 2.84 -3.36
CA CYS A 264 -15.78 2.34 -1.99
C CYS A 264 -17.18 2.00 -1.47
N TRP A 265 -18.13 2.91 -1.65
CA TRP A 265 -19.51 2.71 -1.20
C TRP A 265 -20.18 1.51 -1.88
N GLU A 266 -19.98 1.32 -3.18
CA GLU A 266 -20.48 0.16 -3.91
C GLU A 266 -19.88 -1.15 -3.39
N LEU A 267 -18.59 -1.17 -3.08
CA LEU A 267 -17.94 -2.33 -2.46
C LEU A 267 -18.51 -2.63 -1.06
N VAL A 268 -18.77 -1.58 -0.27
CA VAL A 268 -19.43 -1.71 1.04
C VAL A 268 -20.84 -2.30 0.89
N ARG A 269 -21.62 -1.84 -0.09
CA ARG A 269 -22.96 -2.39 -0.36
C ARG A 269 -22.90 -3.87 -0.69
N ARG A 270 -22.03 -4.28 -1.61
CA ARG A 270 -21.84 -5.69 -1.99
C ARG A 270 -21.42 -6.55 -0.80
N ALA A 271 -20.53 -6.04 0.05
CA ALA A 271 -20.11 -6.74 1.26
C ALA A 271 -21.27 -6.92 2.27
N LYS A 272 -22.16 -5.92 2.42
CA LYS A 272 -23.37 -6.03 3.24
C LYS A 272 -24.33 -7.08 2.68
N GLU A 273 -24.59 -7.06 1.38
CA GLU A 273 -25.51 -7.98 0.71
C GLU A 273 -25.02 -9.44 0.78
N GLY A 274 -23.72 -9.69 0.58
CA GLY A 274 -23.12 -11.02 0.68
C GLY A 274 -23.13 -11.62 2.10
N SER A 275 -23.10 -10.77 3.15
CA SER A 275 -23.19 -11.22 4.54
C SER A 275 -24.59 -11.71 4.95
N GLY A 276 -25.64 -11.23 4.28
CA GLY A 276 -27.03 -11.62 4.55
C GLY A 276 -27.40 -13.04 4.09
N SER A 277 -26.66 -13.62 3.14
CA SER A 277 -26.94 -14.97 2.63
C SER A 277 -26.40 -16.10 3.52
N ARG A 278 -25.44 -15.83 4.40
CA ARG A 278 -24.87 -16.85 5.31
C ARG A 278 -25.69 -17.07 6.59
N ALA A 279 -26.70 -16.23 6.86
CA ALA A 279 -27.53 -16.30 8.07
C ALA A 279 -28.77 -17.21 7.95
N LYS A 280 -28.92 -17.95 6.83
CA LYS A 280 -30.03 -18.89 6.61
C LYS A 280 -29.51 -20.26 6.18
N LEU A 281 -28.90 -21.01 7.10
CA LEU A 281 -28.75 -22.47 7.05
C LEU A 281 -28.75 -23.00 8.48
#